data_AF-A0A134AFU3-F1
#
_entry.id   AF-A0A134AFU3-F1
#
_cell.length_a   1.000
_cell.length_b   1.000
_cell.length_c   1.000
_cell.angle_alpha   90.00
_cell.angle_beta   90.00
_cell.angle_gamma   90.00
#
_symmetry.space_group_name_H-M   'P 1'
#
loop_
_entity.id
_entity.type
_entity.pdbx_description
1 polymer ?
#
loop_
_entity_poly.entity_id
_entity_poly.type
_entity_poly.pdbx_seq_one_letter_code
_entity_poly.pdbx_strand_id
1 'polypeptide(L)' 'MQIEKELKNLEKKFKTIPTPREVSRSCGLAILLDPSELVTVKSLKEDGKNVDYIWSFEKTQDRGNVITEININE' A
#
# COMPACT_ATOMS: atom_id res chain seq x y z
N MET A 1 3.98 -9.57 7.90
CA MET A 1 3.59 -8.22 8.37
C MET A 1 2.24 -8.29 9.08
N GLN A 2 1.86 -7.34 9.96
CA GLN A 2 0.54 -7.37 10.63
C GLN A 2 -0.61 -7.25 9.61
N ILE A 3 -0.54 -6.25 8.73
CA ILE A 3 -1.55 -5.99 7.69
C ILE A 3 -1.73 -7.17 6.72
N GLU A 4 -0.66 -7.90 6.41
CA GLU A 4 -0.74 -9.11 5.59
C GLU A 4 -1.72 -10.15 6.17
N LYS A 5 -1.73 -10.33 7.49
CA LYS A 5 -2.65 -11.28 8.16
C LYS A 5 -4.09 -10.78 8.07
N GLU A 6 -4.31 -9.48 8.30
CA GLU A 6 -5.65 -8.88 8.22
C GLU A 6 -6.23 -8.99 6.81
N LEU A 7 -5.43 -8.71 5.78
CA LEU A 7 -5.85 -8.84 4.38
C LEU A 7 -6.15 -10.29 3.99
N LYS A 8 -5.40 -11.27 4.52
CA LYS A 8 -5.72 -12.69 4.35
C LYS A 8 -7.04 -13.08 5.01
N ASN A 9 -7.30 -12.58 6.22
CA ASN A 9 -8.57 -12.83 6.94
C ASN A 9 -9.77 -12.25 6.19
N LEU A 10 -9.57 -11.14 5.47
CA LEU A 10 -10.59 -10.50 4.63
C LEU A 10 -10.67 -11.10 3.20
N GLU A 11 -9.97 -12.21 2.94
CA GLU A 11 -9.90 -12.89 1.64
C GLU A 11 -9.50 -11.96 0.47
N LYS A 12 -8.71 -10.92 0.76
CA LYS A 12 -8.28 -9.93 -0.23
C LYS A 12 -7.13 -10.45 -1.07
N LYS A 13 -7.17 -10.11 -2.36
CA LYS A 13 -6.05 -10.38 -3.28
C LYS A 13 -5.01 -9.28 -3.13
N PHE A 14 -3.82 -9.66 -2.67
CA PHE A 14 -2.68 -8.75 -2.57
C PHE A 14 -1.39 -9.46 -2.96
N LYS A 15 -0.33 -8.69 -3.20
CA LYS A 15 1.01 -9.21 -3.41
C LYS A 15 1.97 -8.51 -2.46
N THR A 16 2.89 -9.26 -1.90
CA THR A 16 4.03 -8.68 -1.19
C THR A 16 5.14 -8.45 -2.21
N ILE A 17 5.60 -7.22 -2.33
CA ILE A 17 6.66 -6.81 -3.26
C ILE A 17 7.81 -6.16 -2.48
N PRO A 18 9.05 -6.15 -3.00
CA PRO A 18 10.04 -5.21 -2.50
C PRO A 18 9.52 -3.78 -2.64
N THR A 19 9.75 -2.96 -1.63
CA THR A 19 9.34 -1.55 -1.67
C THR A 19 10.02 -0.88 -2.87
N PRO A 20 9.25 -0.25 -3.78
CA PRO A 20 9.84 0.45 -4.91
C PRO A 20 10.85 1.50 -4.44
N ARG A 21 11.98 1.64 -5.14
CA ARG A 21 13.05 2.59 -4.77
C ARG A 21 12.56 4.03 -4.78
N GLU A 22 11.60 4.30 -5.65
CA GLU A 22 10.93 5.59 -5.78
C GLU A 22 10.04 5.91 -4.56
N VAL A 23 9.61 4.90 -3.78
CA VAL A 23 8.85 5.07 -2.53
C VAL A 23 9.79 5.17 -1.33
N SER A 24 10.75 4.25 -1.21
CA SER A 24 11.72 4.26 -0.12
C SER A 24 13.07 3.69 -0.57
N ARG A 25 14.15 4.29 -0.05
CA ARG A 25 15.53 3.80 -0.27
C ARG A 25 15.90 2.62 0.62
N SER A 26 15.08 2.28 1.62
CA SER A 26 15.32 1.15 2.51
C SER A 26 14.81 -0.16 1.90
N CYS A 27 15.47 -1.29 2.21
CA CYS A 27 15.11 -2.63 1.73
C CYS A 27 13.87 -3.22 2.45
N GLY A 28 12.77 -2.46 2.53
CA GLY A 28 11.51 -2.92 3.11
C GLY A 28 10.66 -3.75 2.14
N LEU A 29 9.65 -4.42 2.67
CA LEU A 29 8.57 -5.03 1.88
C LEU A 29 7.35 -4.11 1.90
N ALA A 30 6.67 -4.03 0.76
CA ALA A 30 5.41 -3.33 0.60
C ALA A 30 4.31 -4.31 0.20
N ILE A 31 3.06 -3.98 0.56
CA ILE A 31 1.89 -4.72 0.11
C ILE A 31 1.30 -3.96 -1.08
N LEU A 32 1.28 -4.62 -2.24
CA LEU A 32 0.63 -4.14 -3.44
C LEU A 32 -0.81 -4.65 -3.47
N LEU A 33 -1.73 -3.70 -3.57
CA LEU A 33 -3.18 -3.91 -3.60
C LEU A 33 -3.76 -3.26 -4.85
N ASP A 34 -4.97 -3.70 -5.21
CA ASP A 34 -5.76 -2.98 -6.20
C ASP A 34 -6.22 -1.63 -5.62
N PRO A 35 -6.25 -0.54 -6.41
CA PRO A 35 -6.73 0.76 -5.94
C PRO A 35 -8.14 0.72 -5.33
N SER A 36 -9.00 -0.21 -5.77
CA SER A 36 -10.35 -0.40 -5.22
C SER A 36 -10.34 -0.80 -3.74
N GLU A 37 -9.24 -1.37 -3.25
CA GLU A 37 -9.07 -1.80 -1.85
C GLU A 37 -8.57 -0.68 -0.94
N LEU A 38 -8.40 0.55 -1.46
CA LEU A 38 -7.98 1.71 -0.65
C LEU A 38 -8.92 1.94 0.54
N VAL A 39 -10.22 1.80 0.33
CA VAL A 39 -11.23 1.97 1.39
C VAL A 39 -10.99 0.95 2.51
N THR A 40 -10.76 -0.33 2.15
CA THR A 40 -10.46 -1.40 3.11
C THR A 40 -9.23 -1.07 3.96
N VAL A 41 -8.15 -0.59 3.33
CA VAL A 41 -6.90 -0.26 4.06
C VAL A 41 -7.09 0.94 4.98
N LYS A 42 -7.86 1.95 4.55
CA LYS A 42 -8.22 3.08 5.41
C LYS A 42 -9.01 2.63 6.64
N SER A 43 -10.01 1.77 6.46
CA SER A 43 -10.78 1.21 7.59
C SER A 43 -9.89 0.41 8.54
N LEU A 44 -8.94 -0.39 8.03
CA LEU A 44 -7.98 -1.10 8.89
C LEU A 44 -7.14 -0.14 9.75
N LYS A 45 -6.76 1.03 9.21
CA LYS A 45 -6.06 2.05 9.99
C LYS A 45 -6.96 2.65 11.07
N GLU A 46 -8.22 2.95 10.75
CA GLU A 46 -9.22 3.45 11.70
C GLU A 46 -9.47 2.43 12.82
N ASP A 47 -9.43 1.12 12.51
CA ASP A 47 -9.45 0.01 13.47
C ASP A 47 -8.16 -0.12 14.31
N GLY A 48 -7.23 0.84 14.19
CA GLY A 48 -5.99 0.91 14.97
C GLY A 48 -4.90 -0.06 14.48
N LYS A 49 -5.01 -0.61 13.27
CA LYS A 49 -3.94 -1.43 12.68
C LYS A 49 -2.79 -0.55 12.22
N ASN A 50 -1.58 -1.09 12.26
CA ASN A 50 -0.40 -0.31 11.91
C ASN A 50 -0.27 -0.13 10.39
N VAL A 51 -0.74 1.03 9.90
CA VAL A 51 -0.58 1.51 8.53
C VAL A 51 0.06 2.90 8.59
N ASP A 52 1.37 2.94 8.44
CA ASP A 52 2.14 4.18 8.50
C ASP A 52 1.93 5.05 7.25
N TYR A 53 1.92 4.43 6.06
CA TYR A 53 1.91 5.11 4.77
C TYR A 53 1.13 4.32 3.71
N ILE A 54 0.49 5.04 2.79
CA ILE A 54 -0.12 4.48 1.58
C ILE A 54 0.35 5.30 0.38
N TRP A 55 0.70 4.63 -0.71
CA TRP A 55 1.08 5.26 -1.96
C TRP A 55 0.24 4.74 -3.12
N SER A 56 -0.18 5.64 -4.00
CA SER A 56 -0.66 5.30 -5.34
C SER A 56 0.52 5.18 -6.28
N PHE A 57 0.52 4.14 -7.11
CA PHE A 57 1.56 3.87 -8.10
C PHE A 57 0.93 3.73 -9.48
N GLU A 58 1.22 4.68 -10.36
CA GLU A 58 0.73 4.68 -11.74
C GLU A 58 1.89 4.53 -12.72
N LYS A 59 1.85 3.48 -13.53
CA LYS A 59 2.83 3.29 -14.61
C LYS A 59 2.45 4.16 -15.80
N THR A 60 3.28 5.14 -16.13
CA THR A 60 3.15 5.89 -17.38
C THR A 60 4.04 5.26 -18.46
N GLN A 61 3.58 5.27 -19.71
CA GLN A 61 4.32 4.67 -20.83
C GLN A 61 5.54 5.49 -21.27
N ASP A 62 5.62 6.77 -20.91
CA ASP A 62 6.55 7.71 -21.56
C ASP A 62 7.69 8.20 -20.64
N ARG A 63 7.48 8.39 -19.32
CA ARG A 63 8.43 9.16 -18.47
C ARG A 63 8.60 8.72 -17.01
N GLY A 64 8.36 7.45 -16.72
CA GLY A 64 8.59 6.88 -15.38
C GLY A 64 7.32 6.74 -14.55
N ASN A 65 7.45 6.06 -13.42
CA ASN A 65 6.32 5.77 -12.55
C ASN A 65 5.92 7.04 -11.78
N VAL A 66 4.62 7.33 -11.74
CA VAL A 66 4.07 8.39 -10.88
C VAL A 66 3.73 7.76 -9.55
N ILE A 67 4.28 8.34 -8.48
CA ILE A 67 4.02 7.92 -7.11
C ILE A 67 3.45 9.09 -6.36
N THR A 68 2.27 8.88 -5.79
CA THR A 68 1.56 9.88 -5.00
C THR A 68 1.32 9.29 -3.63
N GLU A 69 1.87 9.92 -2.59
CA GLU A 69 1.52 9.56 -1.22
C GLU A 69 0.09 9.98 -0.92
N ILE A 70 -0.68 9.04 -0.38
CA ILE A 70 -2.06 9.27 0.05
C ILE A 70 -2.01 9.63 1.53
N ASN A 71 -2.39 10.87 1.86
CA ASN A 71 -2.55 11.27 3.26
C ASN A 71 -3.65 10.43 3.92
N ILE A 72 -3.28 9.82 5.04
CA ILE A 72 -4.13 8.90 5.82
C ILE A 72 -4.17 9.29 7.30
N ASN A 73 -3.71 10.49 7.64
CA ASN A 73 -3.68 11.04 8.99
C ASN A 73 -4.65 12.23 9.15
N GLU A 74 -5.61 12.41 8.24
CA GLU A 74 -6.66 13.43 8.33
C GLU A 74 -7.86 12.94 9.14
#